data_AF-A0A1G3KLY6-F1
#
_entry.id   AF-A0A1G3KLY6-F1
#
_cell.length_a   1.000
_cell.length_b   1.000
_cell.length_c   1.000
_cell.angle_alpha   90.00
_cell.angle_beta   90.00
_cell.angle_gamma   90.00
#
_symmetry.space_group_name_H-M   'P 1'
#
loop_
_entity.id
_entity.type
_entity.pdbx_description
1 polymer ?
#
loop_
_entity_poly.entity_id
_entity_poly.type
_entity_poly.pdbx_seq_one_letter_code
_entity_poly.pdbx_strand_id
1 'polypeptide(L)'
;MQGEPEPRFPADHNAPAEWDVLNALIGEIYDSVLHPESWNETLARITGALCPLSWEAAFVLWEGNNPPAARFVAATGLAAGVQEIYTAVYAGHHPWSRKLMRYGNGSVIDSNDIMTREEFMETEFFRNFLAPWGIDRMIAVLLDRRGNERLGLMLPGPGDRDVERLKRGLRVLAPHIQRAMRISDRIAALDLAAGAARAAADAAPFAIFSLDDQLGILAANARAPRYEKAGFIRTQQDRFAFAHPASQKRLLDLVKRPDPAGIAFQALAASGAECPVLVARVTRQSAQQLGGARLGASLIVTLGSAPGETPVVEIDRVAQWFGLTPAEARLSVALAAGDTLRDYAALRAVSLNAVRFLLKGIFRKTGATSQAQLVALLARLPTAPGDC
;
A
#
# COMPACT_ATOMS: atom_id res chain seq x y z
N MET A 1 32.25 4.40 64.16
CA MET A 1 30.80 4.09 64.06
C MET A 1 30.21 5.16 63.17
N GLN A 2 29.57 4.95 62.03
CA GLN A 2 29.10 3.79 61.27
C GLN A 2 29.23 4.20 59.80
N GLY A 3 29.77 3.34 58.94
CA GLY A 3 29.64 3.52 57.48
C GLY A 3 28.41 2.75 57.02
N GLU A 4 27.49 3.43 56.33
CA GLU A 4 26.33 2.80 55.69
C GLU A 4 26.78 1.71 54.70
N PRO A 5 26.07 0.58 54.60
CA PRO A 5 26.38 -0.43 53.61
C PRO A 5 25.90 0.07 52.23
N GLU A 6 26.81 0.15 51.27
CA GLU A 6 26.45 0.27 49.85
C GLU A 6 25.48 -0.87 49.47
N PRO A 7 24.45 -0.59 48.65
CA PRO A 7 23.57 -1.62 48.15
C PRO A 7 24.36 -2.52 47.18
N ARG A 8 24.78 -3.69 47.67
CA ARG A 8 25.22 -4.79 46.81
C ARG A 8 24.01 -5.29 46.02
N PHE A 9 23.88 -4.82 44.79
CA PHE A 9 23.07 -5.51 43.81
C PHE A 9 23.64 -6.92 43.64
N PRO A 10 22.83 -7.99 43.79
CA PRO A 10 23.31 -9.33 43.50
C PRO A 10 23.68 -9.38 42.02
N ALA A 11 24.94 -9.71 41.74
CA ALA A 11 25.40 -9.95 40.38
C ALA A 11 24.76 -11.24 39.88
N ASP A 12 23.65 -11.11 39.16
CA ASP A 12 23.10 -12.22 38.39
C ASP A 12 24.04 -12.46 37.21
N HIS A 13 24.88 -13.49 37.31
CA HIS A 13 25.93 -13.81 36.35
C HIS A 13 25.41 -14.13 34.93
N ASN A 14 24.08 -14.20 34.74
CA ASN A 14 23.42 -14.40 33.45
C ASN A 14 22.78 -13.15 32.81
N ALA A 15 22.72 -12.02 33.51
CA ALA A 15 22.01 -10.84 33.01
C ALA A 15 22.48 -10.35 31.63
N PRO A 16 23.80 -10.27 31.31
CA PRO A 16 24.25 -9.83 29.98
C PRO A 16 23.76 -10.73 28.84
N ALA A 17 23.78 -12.05 29.04
CA ALA A 17 23.31 -13.03 28.05
C ALA A 17 21.79 -12.95 27.84
N GLU A 18 21.02 -12.65 28.89
CA GLU A 18 19.57 -12.45 28.77
C GLU A 18 19.23 -11.16 27.99
N TRP A 19 20.00 -10.08 28.17
CA TRP A 19 19.84 -8.84 27.40
C TRP A 19 20.13 -9.05 25.91
N ASP A 20 21.19 -9.78 25.57
CA ASP A 20 21.55 -10.07 24.18
C ASP A 20 20.47 -10.90 23.48
N VAL A 21 19.95 -11.94 24.15
CA VAL A 21 18.84 -12.76 23.63
C VAL A 21 17.58 -11.92 23.43
N LEU A 22 17.21 -11.10 24.41
CA LEU A 22 16.02 -10.25 24.30
C LEU A 22 16.15 -9.22 23.17
N ASN A 23 17.32 -8.59 23.04
CA ASN A 23 17.60 -7.63 21.98
C ASN A 23 17.55 -8.29 20.60
N ALA A 24 18.08 -9.52 20.46
CA ALA A 24 17.98 -10.29 19.23
C ALA A 24 16.52 -10.57 18.85
N LEU A 25 15.70 -11.04 19.82
CA LEU A 25 14.26 -11.28 19.58
C LEU A 25 13.52 -9.99 19.17
N ILE A 26 13.84 -8.85 19.78
CA ILE A 26 13.26 -7.55 19.40
C ILE A 26 13.65 -7.20 17.96
N GLY A 27 14.91 -7.42 17.57
CA GLY A 27 15.38 -7.22 16.20
C GLY A 27 14.58 -8.05 15.20
N GLU A 28 14.45 -9.35 15.45
CA GLU A 28 13.70 -10.27 14.58
C GLU A 28 12.20 -9.93 14.46
N ILE A 29 11.60 -9.44 15.54
CA ILE A 29 10.22 -8.92 15.50
C ILE A 29 10.10 -7.75 14.53
N TYR A 30 11.08 -6.84 14.49
CA TYR A 30 11.08 -5.72 13.55
C TYR A 30 11.46 -6.16 12.12
N ASP A 31 12.37 -7.10 11.95
CA ASP A 31 12.73 -7.63 10.62
C ASP A 31 11.53 -8.32 9.97
N SER A 32 10.69 -9.00 10.77
CA SER A 32 9.44 -9.62 10.32
C SER A 32 8.41 -8.60 9.78
N VAL A 33 8.59 -7.30 10.02
CA VAL A 33 7.74 -6.24 9.42
C VAL A 33 7.95 -6.16 7.92
N LEU A 34 9.19 -6.35 7.46
CA LEU A 34 9.57 -6.34 6.05
C LEU A 34 9.47 -7.72 5.42
N HIS A 35 9.58 -8.77 6.24
CA HIS A 35 9.50 -10.18 5.85
C HIS A 35 8.44 -10.92 6.67
N PRO A 36 7.13 -10.72 6.39
CA PRO A 36 6.05 -11.33 7.17
C PRO A 36 6.12 -12.88 7.22
N GLU A 37 6.72 -13.50 6.20
CA GLU A 37 6.97 -14.94 6.12
C GLU A 37 7.88 -15.47 7.24
N SER A 38 8.77 -14.64 7.78
CA SER A 38 9.70 -15.00 8.86
C SER A 38 9.03 -15.08 10.23
N TRP A 39 7.74 -14.72 10.34
CA TRP A 39 7.06 -14.64 11.63
C TRP A 39 6.93 -15.99 12.34
N ASN A 40 6.78 -17.11 11.60
CA ASN A 40 6.76 -18.45 12.18
C ASN A 40 8.09 -18.80 12.86
N GLU A 41 9.21 -18.44 12.24
CA GLU A 41 10.55 -18.70 12.76
C GLU A 41 10.86 -17.82 13.98
N THR A 42 10.49 -16.54 13.91
CA THR A 42 10.59 -15.61 15.04
C THR A 42 9.76 -16.11 16.23
N LEU A 43 8.55 -16.63 15.97
CA LEU A 43 7.71 -17.23 17.01
C LEU A 43 8.37 -18.47 17.63
N ALA A 44 8.98 -19.34 16.83
CA ALA A 44 9.74 -20.50 17.34
C ALA A 44 10.92 -20.07 18.22
N ARG A 45 11.64 -19.00 17.87
CA ARG A 45 12.72 -18.45 18.70
C ARG A 45 12.23 -17.83 19.99
N ILE A 46 11.11 -17.10 19.98
CA ILE A 46 10.45 -16.60 21.19
C ILE A 46 10.11 -17.77 22.12
N THR A 47 9.49 -18.83 21.58
CA THR A 47 9.14 -20.03 22.34
C THR A 47 10.38 -20.70 22.93
N GLY A 48 11.40 -20.97 22.12
CA GLY A 48 12.64 -21.61 22.58
C GLY A 48 13.43 -20.80 23.61
N ALA A 49 13.37 -19.46 23.53
CA ALA A 49 14.10 -18.59 24.44
C ALA A 49 13.37 -18.39 25.78
N LEU A 50 12.04 -18.29 25.78
CA LEU A 50 11.27 -17.86 26.95
C LEU A 50 10.45 -18.96 27.63
N CYS A 51 9.98 -19.96 26.87
CA CYS A 51 9.09 -20.97 27.43
C CYS A 51 9.84 -22.02 28.27
N PRO A 52 9.16 -22.64 29.26
CA PRO A 52 9.68 -23.81 29.96
C PRO A 52 9.97 -24.99 29.03
N LEU A 53 10.80 -25.93 29.48
CA LEU A 53 11.07 -27.18 28.75
C LEU A 53 9.77 -27.93 28.41
N SER A 54 9.70 -28.49 27.19
CA SER A 54 8.53 -29.19 26.62
C SER A 54 7.31 -28.32 26.31
N TRP A 55 7.45 -26.99 26.38
CA TRP A 55 6.45 -26.04 25.90
C TRP A 55 6.77 -25.64 24.46
N GLU A 56 6.22 -26.37 23.50
CA GLU A 56 6.65 -26.31 22.11
C GLU A 56 5.67 -25.56 21.20
N ALA A 57 4.42 -25.44 21.64
CA ALA A 57 3.35 -24.81 20.86
C ALA A 57 3.25 -23.30 21.13
N ALA A 58 3.21 -22.52 20.05
CA ALA A 58 2.79 -21.14 20.09
C ALA A 58 2.11 -20.75 18.77
N PHE A 59 1.13 -19.87 18.83
CA PHE A 59 0.46 -19.37 17.63
C PHE A 59 -0.09 -17.97 17.82
N VAL A 60 -0.21 -17.25 16.72
CA VAL A 60 -0.87 -15.96 16.64
C VAL A 60 -2.14 -16.14 15.82
N LEU A 61 -3.30 -15.78 16.35
CA LEU A 61 -4.56 -15.82 15.59
C LEU A 61 -5.44 -14.60 15.83
N TRP A 62 -6.21 -14.26 14.82
CA TRP A 62 -7.45 -13.50 14.97
C TRP A 62 -8.55 -14.45 15.41
N GLU A 63 -9.24 -14.13 16.49
CA GLU A 63 -10.40 -14.88 16.98
C GLU A 63 -11.58 -13.94 17.21
N GLY A 64 -12.75 -14.30 16.68
CA GLY A 64 -14.03 -13.64 16.94
C GLY A 64 -15.00 -14.58 17.65
N ASN A 65 -15.90 -14.02 18.47
CA ASN A 65 -16.87 -14.81 19.24
C ASN A 65 -18.32 -14.65 18.74
N ASN A 66 -18.59 -13.71 17.84
CA ASN A 66 -19.91 -13.49 17.26
C ASN A 66 -19.81 -12.77 15.89
N PRO A 67 -19.93 -13.50 14.76
CA PRO A 67 -19.94 -14.95 14.70
C PRO A 67 -18.57 -15.53 15.16
N PRO A 68 -18.56 -16.78 15.65
CA PRO A 68 -17.33 -17.51 15.95
C PRO A 68 -16.47 -17.67 14.69
N ALA A 69 -15.20 -17.27 14.77
CA ALA A 69 -14.24 -17.41 13.68
C ALA A 69 -12.82 -17.43 14.24
N ALA A 70 -11.91 -18.15 13.58
CA ALA A 70 -10.49 -18.06 13.83
C ALA A 70 -9.70 -18.00 12.52
N ARG A 71 -8.64 -17.20 12.51
CA ARG A 71 -7.67 -17.13 11.42
C ARG A 71 -6.27 -17.05 11.99
N PHE A 72 -5.52 -18.13 11.84
CA PHE A 72 -4.13 -18.20 12.21
C PHE A 72 -3.28 -17.29 11.31
N VAL A 73 -2.36 -16.57 11.93
CA VAL A 73 -1.38 -15.70 11.29
C VAL A 73 -0.01 -16.37 11.29
N ALA A 74 0.35 -17.01 12.40
CA ALA A 74 1.55 -17.82 12.53
C ALA A 74 1.33 -18.93 13.53
N ALA A 75 2.11 -20.00 13.40
CA ALA A 75 2.11 -21.11 14.33
C ALA A 75 3.47 -21.83 14.32
N THR A 76 3.82 -22.40 15.46
CA THR A 76 4.95 -23.29 15.65
C THR A 76 4.56 -24.40 16.64
N GLY A 77 5.15 -25.58 16.48
CA GLY A 77 4.93 -26.72 17.39
C GLY A 77 3.49 -27.25 17.41
N LEU A 78 2.70 -27.02 16.36
CA LEU A 78 1.37 -27.60 16.21
C LEU A 78 1.41 -28.84 15.31
N ALA A 79 0.71 -29.89 15.71
CA ALA A 79 0.51 -31.06 14.87
C ALA A 79 -0.37 -30.74 13.65
N ALA A 80 -0.21 -31.51 12.57
CA ALA A 80 -1.00 -31.34 11.36
C ALA A 80 -2.51 -31.50 11.64
N GLY A 81 -3.34 -30.63 11.05
CA GLY A 81 -4.80 -30.66 11.22
C GLY A 81 -5.32 -29.95 12.47
N VAL A 82 -4.46 -29.60 13.44
CA VAL A 82 -4.90 -28.97 14.70
C VAL A 82 -5.52 -27.60 14.49
N GLN A 83 -4.98 -26.82 13.55
CA GLN A 83 -5.49 -25.47 13.26
C GLN A 83 -6.89 -25.52 12.66
N GLU A 84 -7.13 -26.46 11.74
CA GLU A 84 -8.42 -26.69 11.09
C GLU A 84 -9.46 -27.16 12.10
N ILE A 85 -9.12 -28.14 12.95
CA ILE A 85 -10.02 -28.66 13.99
C ILE A 85 -10.36 -27.54 14.98
N TYR A 86 -9.36 -26.79 15.47
CA TYR A 86 -9.58 -25.68 16.38
C TYR A 86 -10.53 -24.64 15.78
N THR A 87 -10.26 -24.23 14.55
CA THR A 87 -11.06 -23.21 13.84
C THR A 87 -12.51 -23.65 13.64
N ALA A 88 -12.72 -24.91 13.28
CA ALA A 88 -14.06 -25.43 12.97
C ALA A 88 -14.91 -25.70 14.23
N VAL A 89 -14.28 -26.15 15.32
CA VAL A 89 -15.01 -26.71 16.48
C VAL A 89 -14.97 -25.82 17.71
N TYR A 90 -13.82 -25.20 18.01
CA TYR A 90 -13.57 -24.60 19.32
C TYR A 90 -13.46 -23.08 19.33
N ALA A 91 -12.97 -22.49 18.24
CA ALA A 91 -12.79 -21.05 18.10
C ALA A 91 -14.05 -20.26 18.50
N GLY A 92 -13.87 -19.26 19.38
CA GLY A 92 -14.92 -18.37 19.86
C GLY A 92 -15.93 -18.99 20.83
N HIS A 93 -15.87 -20.31 21.06
CA HIS A 93 -16.84 -21.04 21.89
C HIS A 93 -16.29 -21.49 23.24
N HIS A 94 -14.98 -21.72 23.36
CA HIS A 94 -14.41 -22.26 24.59
C HIS A 94 -14.25 -21.19 25.69
N PRO A 95 -14.19 -21.60 26.98
CA PRO A 95 -14.17 -20.66 28.11
C PRO A 95 -13.02 -19.65 28.07
N TRP A 96 -11.82 -20.05 27.66
CA TRP A 96 -10.71 -19.11 27.51
C TRP A 96 -11.02 -18.01 26.49
N SER A 97 -11.47 -18.32 25.26
CA SER A 97 -11.82 -17.30 24.24
C SER A 97 -12.84 -16.29 24.76
N ARG A 98 -13.87 -16.77 25.47
CA ARG A 98 -14.92 -15.88 26.04
C ARG A 98 -14.39 -14.98 27.15
N LYS A 99 -13.52 -15.49 28.02
CA LYS A 99 -12.98 -14.73 29.16
C LYS A 99 -11.90 -13.74 28.74
N LEU A 100 -11.05 -14.08 27.77
CA LEU A 100 -10.00 -13.21 27.25
C LEU A 100 -10.54 -11.92 26.62
N MET A 101 -11.77 -11.92 26.11
CA MET A 101 -12.40 -10.73 25.52
C MET A 101 -12.52 -9.53 26.46
N ARG A 102 -12.48 -9.76 27.78
CA ARG A 102 -12.63 -8.71 28.80
C ARG A 102 -11.36 -7.88 29.02
N TYR A 103 -10.22 -8.34 28.53
CA TYR A 103 -8.91 -7.73 28.83
C TYR A 103 -8.46 -6.74 27.75
N GLY A 104 -7.61 -5.78 28.11
CA GLY A 104 -7.07 -4.78 27.18
C GLY A 104 -5.95 -5.33 26.29
N ASN A 105 -5.63 -4.63 25.21
CA ASN A 105 -4.43 -4.89 24.41
C ASN A 105 -3.17 -4.65 25.27
N GLY A 106 -2.11 -5.43 25.04
CA GLY A 106 -0.88 -5.44 25.82
C GLY A 106 -0.94 -6.31 27.08
N SER A 107 -2.11 -6.86 27.43
CA SER A 107 -2.25 -7.72 28.61
C SER A 107 -1.58 -9.07 28.38
N VAL A 108 -0.76 -9.49 29.34
CA VAL A 108 -0.24 -10.86 29.44
C VAL A 108 -1.08 -11.60 30.47
N ILE A 109 -1.79 -12.63 30.04
CA ILE A 109 -2.80 -13.34 30.82
C ILE A 109 -2.36 -14.78 31.02
N ASP A 110 -2.42 -15.24 32.25
CA ASP A 110 -2.34 -16.66 32.59
C ASP A 110 -3.76 -17.26 32.58
N SER A 111 -3.94 -18.44 32.00
CA SER A 111 -5.23 -19.12 32.03
C SER A 111 -5.76 -19.34 33.45
N ASN A 112 -4.84 -19.48 34.42
CA ASN A 112 -5.21 -19.65 35.83
C ASN A 112 -5.75 -18.36 36.47
N ASP A 113 -5.44 -17.18 35.90
CA ASP A 113 -5.97 -15.88 36.37
C ASP A 113 -7.44 -15.69 35.94
N ILE A 114 -7.91 -16.46 34.96
CA ILE A 114 -9.27 -16.33 34.40
C ILE A 114 -10.17 -17.50 34.75
N MET A 115 -9.63 -18.67 35.05
CA MET A 115 -10.37 -19.89 35.38
C MET A 115 -9.50 -20.82 36.22
N THR A 116 -10.07 -21.50 37.19
CA THR A 116 -9.30 -22.49 37.96
C THR A 116 -8.93 -23.69 37.08
N ARG A 117 -7.85 -24.39 37.43
CA ARG A 117 -7.40 -25.57 36.68
C ARG A 117 -8.45 -26.68 36.74
N GLU A 118 -9.07 -26.87 37.91
CA GLU A 118 -10.10 -27.86 38.15
C GLU A 118 -11.31 -27.64 37.23
N GLU A 119 -11.85 -26.41 37.22
CA GLU A 119 -12.96 -26.06 36.32
C GLU A 119 -12.57 -26.25 34.84
N PHE A 120 -11.33 -25.91 34.47
CA PHE A 120 -10.86 -26.06 33.09
C PHE A 120 -10.80 -27.53 32.66
N MET A 121 -10.35 -28.43 33.53
CA MET A 121 -10.25 -29.86 33.27
C MET A 121 -11.62 -30.52 33.04
N GLU A 122 -12.70 -29.93 33.56
CA GLU A 122 -14.06 -30.42 33.35
C GLU A 122 -14.65 -30.03 31.97
N THR A 123 -14.01 -29.11 31.24
CA THR A 123 -14.51 -28.60 29.97
C THR A 123 -14.38 -29.63 28.83
N GLU A 124 -15.31 -29.59 27.87
CA GLU A 124 -15.19 -30.39 26.63
C GLU A 124 -13.95 -30.04 25.82
N PHE A 125 -13.55 -28.76 25.83
CA PHE A 125 -12.34 -28.31 25.16
C PHE A 125 -11.09 -28.98 25.74
N PHE A 126 -10.97 -29.08 27.06
CA PHE A 126 -9.84 -29.82 27.64
C PHE A 126 -9.94 -31.32 27.33
N ARG A 127 -11.05 -31.98 27.72
CA ARG A 127 -11.17 -33.44 27.66
C ARG A 127 -11.06 -34.01 26.25
N ASN A 128 -11.64 -33.33 25.26
CA ASN A 128 -11.75 -33.86 23.91
C ASN A 128 -10.66 -33.34 22.96
N PHE A 129 -10.00 -32.23 23.31
CA PHE A 129 -9.00 -31.62 22.44
C PHE A 129 -7.62 -31.56 23.11
N LEU A 130 -7.46 -30.89 24.25
CA LEU A 130 -6.13 -30.59 24.80
C LEU A 130 -5.51 -31.70 25.66
N ALA A 131 -6.31 -32.56 26.27
CA ALA A 131 -5.84 -33.62 27.17
C ALA A 131 -4.83 -34.59 26.54
N PRO A 132 -4.97 -35.07 25.29
CA PRO A 132 -3.98 -35.92 24.62
C PRO A 132 -2.58 -35.31 24.51
N TRP A 133 -2.47 -33.97 24.55
CA TRP A 133 -1.20 -33.25 24.47
C TRP A 133 -0.69 -32.77 25.83
N GLY A 134 -1.37 -33.09 26.92
CA GLY A 134 -0.98 -32.64 28.26
C GLY A 134 -1.03 -31.12 28.43
N ILE A 135 -1.84 -30.43 27.62
CA ILE A 135 -2.00 -28.98 27.66
C ILE A 135 -3.15 -28.65 28.61
N ASP A 136 -2.83 -28.09 29.77
CA ASP A 136 -3.82 -27.65 30.76
C ASP A 136 -3.65 -26.18 31.19
N ARG A 137 -2.68 -25.47 30.61
CA ARG A 137 -2.40 -24.06 30.88
C ARG A 137 -2.12 -23.31 29.59
N MET A 138 -2.37 -22.00 29.61
CA MET A 138 -2.10 -21.13 28.47
C MET A 138 -1.66 -19.76 28.95
N ILE A 139 -0.59 -19.22 28.34
CA ILE A 139 -0.19 -17.83 28.48
C ILE A 139 -0.56 -17.10 27.19
N ALA A 140 -1.38 -16.06 27.32
CA ALA A 140 -1.85 -15.23 26.21
C ALA A 140 -1.24 -13.84 26.29
N VAL A 141 -0.89 -13.27 25.14
CA VAL A 141 -0.66 -11.84 24.97
C VAL A 141 -1.71 -11.29 24.03
N LEU A 142 -2.50 -10.33 24.48
CA LEU A 142 -3.55 -9.73 23.66
C LEU A 142 -2.94 -8.57 22.86
N LEU A 143 -2.83 -8.73 21.54
CA LEU A 143 -2.03 -7.84 20.69
C LEU A 143 -2.86 -6.72 20.08
N ASP A 144 -4.01 -7.07 19.49
CA ASP A 144 -4.86 -6.10 18.78
C ASP A 144 -6.34 -6.47 18.86
N ARG A 145 -7.22 -5.52 18.52
CA ARG A 145 -8.67 -5.72 18.47
C ARG A 145 -9.30 -4.92 17.33
N ARG A 146 -10.05 -5.60 16.47
CA ARG A 146 -10.76 -5.02 15.31
C ARG A 146 -12.23 -5.45 15.36
N GLY A 147 -13.10 -4.51 15.73
CA GLY A 147 -14.50 -4.83 16.00
C GLY A 147 -14.64 -5.88 17.11
N ASN A 148 -15.19 -7.05 16.76
CA ASN A 148 -15.38 -8.18 17.67
C ASN A 148 -14.28 -9.26 17.55
N GLU A 149 -13.29 -9.06 16.67
CA GLU A 149 -12.14 -9.95 16.55
C GLU A 149 -10.98 -9.44 17.39
N ARG A 150 -10.26 -10.37 18.02
CA ARG A 150 -9.07 -10.10 18.82
C ARG A 150 -7.90 -10.86 18.25
N LEU A 151 -6.76 -10.19 18.12
CA LEU A 151 -5.50 -10.86 17.85
C LEU A 151 -4.83 -11.19 19.16
N GLY A 152 -4.45 -12.45 19.34
CA GLY A 152 -3.64 -12.88 20.47
C GLY A 152 -2.49 -13.76 20.04
N LEU A 153 -1.36 -13.60 20.73
CA LEU A 153 -0.29 -14.58 20.78
C LEU A 153 -0.61 -15.54 21.91
N MET A 154 -0.82 -16.81 21.57
CA MET A 154 -1.18 -17.87 22.50
C MET A 154 -0.01 -18.85 22.60
N LEU A 155 0.39 -19.15 23.82
CA LEU A 155 1.37 -20.16 24.13
C LEU A 155 0.68 -21.15 25.06
N PRO A 156 0.12 -22.26 24.56
CA PRO A 156 -0.44 -23.32 25.41
C PRO A 156 0.61 -24.34 25.80
N GLY A 157 0.53 -24.88 27.02
CA GLY A 157 1.50 -25.87 27.50
C GLY A 157 1.11 -26.51 28.84
N PRO A 158 2.04 -27.30 29.42
CA PRO A 158 1.83 -27.96 30.70
C PRO A 158 1.82 -26.97 31.87
N GLY A 159 0.86 -27.13 32.78
CA GLY A 159 0.60 -26.20 33.87
C GLY A 159 1.46 -26.38 35.11
N ASP A 160 2.21 -27.47 35.20
CA ASP A 160 3.15 -27.81 36.27
C ASP A 160 4.49 -27.06 36.18
N ARG A 161 4.64 -26.19 35.17
CA ARG A 161 5.85 -25.41 34.93
C ARG A 161 5.78 -24.01 35.51
N ASP A 162 6.94 -23.47 35.91
CA ASP A 162 7.08 -22.05 36.28
C ASP A 162 7.06 -21.19 35.01
N VAL A 163 6.03 -20.35 34.90
CA VAL A 163 5.78 -19.48 33.75
C VAL A 163 6.20 -18.03 34.00
N GLU A 164 6.78 -17.69 35.16
CA GLU A 164 7.09 -16.29 35.47
C GLU A 164 8.16 -15.70 34.57
N ARG A 165 9.16 -16.50 34.15
CA ARG A 165 10.14 -16.08 33.14
C ARG A 165 9.46 -15.77 31.80
N LEU A 166 8.58 -16.65 31.34
CA LEU A 166 7.79 -16.46 30.12
C LEU A 166 6.94 -15.18 30.20
N LYS A 167 6.17 -15.01 31.29
CA LYS A 167 5.32 -13.83 31.51
C LYS A 167 6.14 -12.54 31.53
N ARG A 168 7.30 -12.51 32.19
CA ARG A 168 8.20 -11.34 32.18
C ARG A 168 8.70 -11.03 30.77
N GLY A 169 9.22 -12.02 30.05
CA GLY A 169 9.70 -11.83 28.68
C GLY A 169 8.60 -11.34 27.74
N LEU A 170 7.40 -11.94 27.81
CA LEU A 170 6.26 -11.52 27.01
C LEU A 170 5.78 -10.10 27.34
N ARG A 171 5.83 -9.67 28.61
CA ARG A 171 5.50 -8.27 28.97
C ARG A 171 6.46 -7.28 28.32
N VAL A 172 7.72 -7.66 28.16
CA VAL A 172 8.71 -6.84 27.45
C VAL A 172 8.50 -6.89 25.94
N LEU A 173 8.26 -8.05 25.35
CA LEU A 173 8.08 -8.21 23.90
C LEU A 173 6.74 -7.68 23.38
N ALA A 174 5.66 -7.76 24.15
CA ALA A 174 4.31 -7.35 23.76
C ALA A 174 4.25 -5.97 23.08
N PRO A 175 4.78 -4.87 23.66
CA PRO A 175 4.76 -3.56 23.01
C PRO A 175 5.54 -3.52 21.70
N HIS A 176 6.62 -4.32 21.55
CA HIS A 176 7.38 -4.41 20.31
C HIS A 176 6.59 -5.14 19.22
N ILE A 177 5.94 -6.26 19.55
CA ILE A 177 5.07 -6.99 18.62
C ILE A 177 3.91 -6.08 18.15
N GLN A 178 3.25 -5.37 19.08
CA GLN A 178 2.18 -4.43 18.74
C GLN A 178 2.66 -3.26 17.87
N ARG A 179 3.89 -2.78 18.08
CA ARG A 179 4.48 -1.72 17.25
C ARG A 179 4.83 -2.26 15.86
N ALA A 180 5.46 -3.42 15.77
CA ALA A 180 5.80 -4.08 14.51
C ALA A 180 4.54 -4.32 13.66
N MET A 181 3.48 -4.85 14.26
CA MET A 181 2.19 -5.02 13.58
C MET A 181 1.62 -3.71 13.03
N ARG A 182 1.58 -2.64 13.84
CA ARG A 182 1.06 -1.33 13.38
C ARG A 182 1.88 -0.76 12.22
N ILE A 183 3.20 -0.99 12.21
CA ILE A 183 4.06 -0.59 11.10
C ILE A 183 3.74 -1.44 9.87
N SER A 184 3.62 -2.77 10.01
CA SER A 184 3.26 -3.67 8.91
C SER A 184 1.89 -3.32 8.30
N ASP A 185 0.86 -3.09 9.12
CA ASP A 185 -0.47 -2.64 8.65
C ASP A 185 -0.38 -1.32 7.87
N ARG A 186 0.45 -0.39 8.34
CA ARG A 186 0.65 0.90 7.68
C ARG A 186 1.36 0.72 6.33
N ILE A 187 2.36 -0.15 6.24
CA ILE A 187 3.07 -0.47 4.99
C ILE A 187 2.10 -1.13 4.01
N ALA A 188 1.38 -2.17 4.42
CA ALA A 188 0.42 -2.87 3.57
C ALA A 188 -0.68 -1.94 3.03
N ALA A 189 -1.19 -1.02 3.85
CA ALA A 189 -2.16 -0.02 3.40
C ALA A 189 -1.58 0.95 2.36
N LEU A 190 -0.32 1.37 2.53
CA LEU A 190 0.38 2.23 1.58
C LEU A 190 0.66 1.49 0.26
N ASP A 191 1.08 0.23 0.33
CA ASP A 191 1.34 -0.62 -0.84
C ASP A 191 0.06 -0.88 -1.64
N LEU A 192 -1.06 -1.18 -0.98
CA LEU A 192 -2.36 -1.30 -1.65
C LEU A 192 -2.80 0.01 -2.32
N ALA A 193 -2.63 1.14 -1.64
CA ALA A 193 -2.96 2.44 -2.22
C ALA A 193 -2.07 2.77 -3.43
N ALA A 194 -0.76 2.49 -3.34
CA ALA A 194 0.18 2.65 -4.45
C ALA A 194 -0.15 1.73 -5.62
N GLY A 195 -0.49 0.46 -5.33
CA GLY A 195 -0.92 -0.53 -6.31
C GLY A 195 -2.22 -0.12 -7.03
N ALA A 196 -3.20 0.38 -6.29
CA ALA A 196 -4.44 0.91 -6.88
C ALA A 196 -4.20 2.13 -7.76
N ALA A 197 -3.37 3.09 -7.32
CA ALA A 197 -2.98 4.24 -8.12
C ALA A 197 -2.23 3.81 -9.39
N ARG A 198 -1.37 2.79 -9.28
CA ARG A 198 -0.65 2.21 -10.41
C ARG A 198 -1.59 1.57 -11.42
N ALA A 199 -2.52 0.73 -10.96
CA ALA A 199 -3.52 0.08 -11.80
C ALA A 199 -4.39 1.12 -12.54
N ALA A 200 -4.81 2.19 -11.85
CA ALA A 200 -5.54 3.30 -12.49
C ALA A 200 -4.71 4.02 -13.56
N ALA A 201 -3.42 4.27 -13.29
CA ALA A 201 -2.51 4.85 -14.28
C ALA A 201 -2.26 3.92 -15.48
N ASP A 202 -2.19 2.61 -15.26
CA ASP A 202 -1.99 1.60 -16.32
C ASP A 202 -3.23 1.43 -17.21
N ALA A 203 -4.44 1.68 -16.66
CA ALA A 203 -5.69 1.71 -17.40
C ALA A 203 -5.86 2.96 -18.29
N ALA A 204 -5.04 4.01 -18.08
CA ALA A 204 -5.12 5.22 -18.88
C ALA A 204 -4.74 4.95 -20.35
N PRO A 205 -5.44 5.58 -21.33
CA PRO A 205 -5.15 5.39 -22.75
C PRO A 205 -3.86 6.11 -23.22
N PHE A 206 -3.11 6.72 -22.31
CA PHE A 206 -1.92 7.54 -22.58
C PHE A 206 -0.79 7.21 -21.62
N ALA A 207 0.46 7.55 -21.97
CA ALA A 207 1.57 7.38 -21.02
C ALA A 207 1.55 8.47 -19.95
N ILE A 208 1.90 8.09 -18.73
CA ILE A 208 2.01 8.99 -17.57
C ILE A 208 3.38 8.78 -16.93
N PHE A 209 4.11 9.87 -16.72
CA PHE A 209 5.38 9.90 -15.99
C PHE A 209 5.28 10.87 -14.82
N SER A 210 5.71 10.40 -13.65
CA SER A 210 5.94 11.19 -12.45
C SER A 210 7.43 11.44 -12.31
N LEU A 211 7.86 12.69 -12.36
CA LEU A 211 9.27 13.08 -12.35
C LEU A 211 9.60 13.96 -11.14
N ASP A 212 10.86 13.92 -10.71
CA ASP A 212 11.44 14.89 -9.77
C ASP A 212 11.94 16.17 -10.47
N ASP A 213 12.52 17.09 -9.71
CA ASP A 213 13.04 18.38 -10.23
C ASP A 213 14.24 18.23 -11.17
N GLN A 214 14.91 17.07 -11.16
CA GLN A 214 16.03 16.73 -12.03
C GLN A 214 15.60 15.89 -13.24
N LEU A 215 14.28 15.75 -13.46
CA LEU A 215 13.68 14.89 -14.48
C LEU A 215 13.97 13.39 -14.25
N GLY A 216 14.34 13.01 -13.02
CA GLY A 216 14.41 11.62 -12.59
C GLY A 216 13.01 11.01 -12.56
N ILE A 217 12.85 9.83 -13.15
CA ILE A 217 11.59 9.10 -13.25
C ILE A 217 11.34 8.41 -11.91
N LEU A 218 10.35 8.91 -11.17
CA LEU A 218 9.88 8.28 -9.93
C LEU A 218 8.87 7.17 -10.20
N ALA A 219 8.04 7.33 -11.23
CA ALA A 219 7.10 6.32 -11.70
C ALA A 219 6.72 6.58 -13.16
N ALA A 220 6.47 5.52 -13.93
CA ALA A 220 5.94 5.63 -15.30
C ALA A 220 5.00 4.46 -15.61
N ASN A 221 3.79 4.70 -16.09
CA ASN A 221 2.78 3.65 -16.35
C ASN A 221 3.22 2.65 -17.44
N ALA A 222 2.50 1.54 -17.59
CA ALA A 222 2.83 0.44 -18.51
C ALA A 222 2.86 0.86 -20.00
N ARG A 223 2.34 2.04 -20.34
CA ARG A 223 2.37 2.60 -21.70
C ARG A 223 3.69 3.32 -22.03
N ALA A 224 4.45 3.73 -21.02
CA ALA A 224 5.69 4.49 -21.19
C ALA A 224 6.69 3.91 -22.21
N PRO A 225 7.00 2.59 -22.22
CA PRO A 225 7.98 2.03 -23.15
C PRO A 225 7.61 2.17 -24.64
N ARG A 226 6.32 2.33 -24.96
CA ARG A 226 5.87 2.49 -26.36
C ARG A 226 6.33 3.83 -26.95
N TYR A 227 6.35 4.89 -26.13
CA TYR A 227 6.75 6.23 -26.57
C TYR A 227 8.25 6.35 -26.76
N GLU A 228 9.03 5.56 -26.02
CA GLU A 228 10.46 5.43 -26.25
C GLU A 228 10.76 4.68 -27.55
N LYS A 229 10.09 3.54 -27.77
CA LYS A 229 10.20 2.78 -29.05
C LYS A 229 9.77 3.60 -30.26
N ALA A 230 8.74 4.43 -30.12
CA ALA A 230 8.29 5.35 -31.17
C ALA A 230 9.18 6.58 -31.34
N GLY A 231 10.21 6.77 -30.49
CA GLY A 231 11.20 7.84 -30.63
C GLY A 231 10.74 9.22 -30.15
N PHE A 232 9.71 9.32 -29.31
CA PHE A 232 9.29 10.59 -28.70
C PHE A 232 10.14 10.98 -27.51
N ILE A 233 10.58 9.99 -26.76
CA ILE A 233 11.31 10.16 -25.50
C ILE A 233 12.55 9.28 -25.50
N ARG A 234 13.47 9.61 -24.60
CA ARG A 234 14.62 8.79 -24.23
C ARG A 234 14.63 8.64 -22.72
N THR A 235 14.86 7.42 -22.25
CA THR A 235 15.15 7.15 -20.85
C THR A 235 16.61 6.72 -20.72
N GLN A 236 17.44 7.56 -20.07
CA GLN A 236 18.84 7.23 -19.80
C GLN A 236 19.11 7.43 -18.31
N GLN A 237 19.60 6.38 -17.64
CA GLN A 237 19.87 6.39 -16.19
C GLN A 237 18.64 6.86 -15.39
N ASP A 238 17.46 6.29 -15.69
CA ASP A 238 16.17 6.66 -15.08
C ASP A 238 15.79 8.14 -15.20
N ARG A 239 16.33 8.87 -16.19
CA ARG A 239 15.93 10.26 -16.47
C ARG A 239 15.09 10.36 -17.73
N PHE A 240 14.05 11.17 -17.65
CA PHE A 240 13.16 11.48 -18.75
C PHE A 240 13.73 12.62 -19.61
N ALA A 241 13.76 12.42 -20.92
CA ALA A 241 13.99 13.50 -21.88
C ALA A 241 13.12 13.30 -23.12
N PHE A 242 12.65 14.40 -23.71
CA PHE A 242 12.12 14.36 -25.08
C PHE A 242 13.27 14.12 -26.07
N ALA A 243 13.01 13.34 -27.12
CA ALA A 243 13.96 13.12 -28.20
C ALA A 243 14.18 14.41 -29.00
N HIS A 244 13.10 15.16 -29.28
CA HIS A 244 13.16 16.39 -30.07
C HIS A 244 13.58 17.61 -29.23
N PRO A 245 14.60 18.40 -29.67
CA PRO A 245 15.14 19.53 -28.91
C PRO A 245 14.13 20.61 -28.53
N ALA A 246 13.17 20.92 -29.41
CA ALA A 246 12.16 21.95 -29.12
C ALA A 246 11.21 21.53 -27.98
N SER A 247 10.83 20.25 -27.94
CA SER A 247 10.00 19.67 -26.87
C SER A 247 10.76 19.65 -25.55
N GLN A 248 12.05 19.27 -25.61
CA GLN A 248 12.92 19.29 -24.43
C GLN A 248 13.11 20.69 -23.87
N LYS A 249 13.30 21.69 -24.73
CA LYS A 249 13.40 23.10 -24.32
C LYS A 249 12.13 23.55 -23.59
N ARG A 250 10.95 23.23 -24.11
CA ARG A 250 9.66 23.54 -23.46
C ARG A 250 9.55 22.91 -22.07
N LEU A 251 9.96 21.64 -21.92
CA LEU A 251 10.00 20.97 -20.63
C LEU A 251 10.93 21.72 -19.65
N LEU A 252 12.17 21.99 -20.05
CA LEU A 252 13.16 22.68 -19.21
C LEU A 252 12.72 24.10 -18.82
N ASP A 253 12.06 24.82 -19.73
CA ASP A 253 11.51 26.15 -19.45
C ASP A 253 10.37 26.10 -18.42
N LEU A 254 9.57 25.02 -18.40
CA LEU A 254 8.57 24.80 -17.34
C LEU A 254 9.22 24.45 -16.01
N VAL A 255 10.27 23.62 -15.98
CA VAL A 255 10.97 23.26 -14.72
C VAL A 255 11.42 24.50 -13.95
N LYS A 256 11.83 25.56 -14.65
CA LYS A 256 12.29 26.82 -14.06
C LYS A 256 11.17 27.72 -13.50
N ARG A 257 9.90 27.41 -13.78
CA ARG A 257 8.76 28.20 -13.30
C ARG A 257 8.38 27.82 -11.87
N PRO A 258 7.82 28.75 -11.08
CA PRO A 258 7.27 28.41 -9.77
C PRO A 258 6.05 27.49 -9.89
N ASP A 259 5.82 26.68 -8.85
CA ASP A 259 4.64 25.82 -8.73
C ASP A 259 3.39 26.60 -8.27
N PRO A 260 2.18 26.24 -8.72
CA PRO A 260 1.87 25.29 -9.81
C PRO A 260 1.97 25.93 -11.20
N ALA A 261 2.38 25.16 -12.20
CA ALA A 261 2.45 25.62 -13.59
C ALA A 261 2.17 24.48 -14.58
N GLY A 262 1.74 24.78 -15.81
CA GLY A 262 1.51 23.75 -16.82
C GLY A 262 1.66 24.25 -18.26
N ILE A 263 2.02 23.34 -19.16
CA ILE A 263 2.12 23.59 -20.60
C ILE A 263 1.56 22.41 -21.40
N ALA A 264 0.94 22.71 -22.54
CA ALA A 264 0.54 21.73 -23.56
C ALA A 264 1.28 22.03 -24.87
N PHE A 265 1.73 20.99 -25.58
CA PHE A 265 2.36 21.11 -26.90
C PHE A 265 2.31 19.78 -27.66
N GLN A 266 2.63 19.81 -28.96
CA GLN A 266 2.87 18.60 -29.75
C GLN A 266 4.35 18.22 -29.69
N ALA A 267 4.65 17.00 -29.25
CA ALA A 267 5.98 16.44 -29.35
C ALA A 267 6.16 15.77 -30.72
N LEU A 268 7.37 15.85 -31.26
CA LEU A 268 7.74 15.24 -32.52
C LEU A 268 8.68 14.05 -32.26
N ALA A 269 8.41 12.93 -32.91
CA ALA A 269 9.35 11.83 -33.03
C ALA A 269 10.35 12.10 -34.17
N ALA A 270 11.46 11.36 -34.19
CA ALA A 270 12.42 11.39 -35.30
C ALA A 270 11.80 10.99 -36.65
N SER A 271 10.73 10.19 -36.62
CA SER A 271 9.94 9.79 -37.80
C SER A 271 9.03 10.89 -38.35
N GLY A 272 8.93 12.04 -37.68
CA GLY A 272 8.00 13.12 -38.02
C GLY A 272 6.59 12.95 -37.44
N ALA A 273 6.34 11.87 -36.71
CA ALA A 273 5.06 11.66 -36.05
C ALA A 273 4.86 12.64 -34.88
N GLU A 274 3.62 13.09 -34.67
CA GLU A 274 3.25 13.99 -33.60
C GLU A 274 2.55 13.25 -32.44
N CYS A 275 2.74 13.73 -31.22
CA CYS A 275 2.07 13.23 -30.04
C CYS A 275 1.69 14.38 -29.10
N PRO A 276 0.43 14.48 -28.65
CA PRO A 276 0.03 15.53 -27.72
C PRO A 276 0.63 15.29 -26.35
N VAL A 277 1.30 16.32 -25.83
CA VAL A 277 1.94 16.32 -24.51
C VAL A 277 1.32 17.38 -23.63
N LEU A 278 1.06 17.03 -22.38
CA LEU A 278 0.92 18.03 -21.32
C LEU A 278 1.88 17.70 -20.17
N VAL A 279 2.58 18.74 -19.75
CA VAL A 279 3.44 18.72 -18.58
C VAL A 279 2.84 19.66 -17.53
N ALA A 280 2.66 19.16 -16.32
CA ALA A 280 2.22 19.93 -15.18
C ALA A 280 3.30 19.87 -14.09
N ARG A 281 3.74 21.05 -13.63
CA ARG A 281 4.50 21.22 -12.41
C ARG A 281 3.51 21.25 -11.25
N VAL A 282 3.67 20.31 -10.32
CA VAL A 282 2.74 20.05 -9.22
C VAL A 282 3.42 20.36 -7.89
N THR A 283 2.62 20.73 -6.89
CA THR A 283 3.14 20.91 -5.52
C THR A 283 3.89 19.66 -5.08
N ARG A 284 5.18 19.84 -4.82
CA ARG A 284 6.06 18.73 -4.48
C ARG A 284 5.61 18.06 -3.19
N GLN A 285 5.36 16.77 -3.28
CA GLN A 285 5.04 15.96 -2.11
C GLN A 285 6.31 15.70 -1.30
N SER A 286 6.21 15.62 0.02
CA SER A 286 7.32 15.21 0.88
C SER A 286 6.82 14.33 2.02
N ALA A 287 7.64 13.36 2.41
CA ALA A 287 7.39 12.49 3.55
C ALA A 287 8.60 12.55 4.50
N GLN A 288 8.35 12.89 5.76
CA GLN A 288 9.38 12.91 6.78
C GLN A 288 9.77 11.49 7.20
N GLN A 289 11.06 11.27 7.45
CA GLN A 289 11.64 10.02 7.93
C GLN A 289 12.82 10.31 8.87
N LEU A 290 13.26 9.30 9.64
CA LEU A 290 14.36 9.45 10.62
C LEU A 290 15.67 9.96 10.00
N GLY A 291 15.89 9.75 8.69
CA GLY A 291 17.03 10.26 7.93
C GLY A 291 16.79 11.55 7.13
N GLY A 292 15.69 12.28 7.38
CA GLY A 292 15.35 13.52 6.67
C GLY A 292 14.00 13.47 5.97
N ALA A 293 13.92 13.91 4.72
CA ALA A 293 12.68 13.89 3.94
C ALA A 293 12.86 13.14 2.63
N ARG A 294 11.91 12.26 2.31
CA ARG A 294 11.77 11.70 0.97
C ARG A 294 10.90 12.63 0.15
N LEU A 295 11.39 13.01 -1.02
CA LEU A 295 10.70 13.94 -1.91
C LEU A 295 9.97 13.16 -3.01
N GLY A 296 8.71 13.53 -3.25
CA GLY A 296 7.89 12.98 -4.31
C GLY A 296 8.02 13.74 -5.62
N ALA A 297 7.10 13.46 -6.53
CA ALA A 297 7.06 14.09 -7.85
C ALA A 297 6.82 15.60 -7.74
N SER A 298 7.50 16.34 -8.59
CA SER A 298 7.24 17.76 -8.84
C SER A 298 6.73 18.01 -10.27
N LEU A 299 6.78 17.00 -11.14
CA LEU A 299 6.30 17.08 -12.52
C LEU A 299 5.49 15.84 -12.87
N ILE A 300 4.36 16.07 -13.56
CA ILE A 300 3.58 15.03 -14.22
C ILE A 300 3.63 15.30 -15.73
N VAL A 301 4.18 14.36 -16.50
CA VAL A 301 4.16 14.39 -17.96
C VAL A 301 3.19 13.35 -18.46
N THR A 302 2.32 13.69 -19.41
CA THR A 302 1.63 12.67 -20.19
C THR A 302 1.90 12.83 -21.67
N LEU A 303 1.85 11.70 -22.36
CA LEU A 303 1.91 11.61 -23.81
C LEU A 303 0.67 10.87 -24.28
N GLY A 304 -0.21 11.58 -24.99
CA GLY A 304 -1.46 11.05 -25.55
C GLY A 304 -1.22 10.15 -26.77
N SER A 305 -2.30 9.66 -27.40
CA SER A 305 -2.30 8.59 -28.42
C SER A 305 -1.04 8.50 -29.27
N ALA A 306 -0.43 7.31 -29.24
CA ALA A 306 0.77 7.02 -30.01
C ALA A 306 0.48 7.09 -31.53
N PRO A 307 1.47 7.38 -32.37
CA PRO A 307 1.30 7.44 -33.82
C PRO A 307 0.73 6.13 -34.37
N GLY A 308 -0.36 6.22 -35.12
CA GLY A 308 -1.10 5.08 -35.67
C GLY A 308 -2.33 4.66 -34.86
N GLU A 309 -2.51 5.17 -33.64
CA GLU A 309 -3.75 5.05 -32.87
C GLU A 309 -4.58 6.33 -33.09
N THR A 310 -5.68 6.26 -33.85
CA THR A 310 -6.65 7.35 -33.88
C THR A 310 -7.29 7.46 -32.49
N PRO A 311 -7.21 8.61 -31.81
CA PRO A 311 -8.02 8.83 -30.61
C PRO A 311 -9.48 8.75 -31.04
N VAL A 312 -10.16 7.62 -30.80
CA VAL A 312 -11.60 7.52 -31.03
C VAL A 312 -12.28 8.25 -29.88
N VAL A 313 -12.28 9.57 -29.99
CA VAL A 313 -12.98 10.47 -29.09
C VAL A 313 -14.42 10.54 -29.58
N GLU A 314 -15.29 9.76 -28.97
CA GLU A 314 -16.72 9.75 -29.30
C GLU A 314 -17.33 11.14 -29.11
N ILE A 315 -17.93 11.67 -30.18
CA ILE A 315 -18.56 13.01 -30.23
C ILE A 315 -19.55 13.19 -29.07
N ASP A 316 -20.34 12.16 -28.76
CA ASP A 316 -21.37 12.20 -27.72
C ASP A 316 -20.77 12.30 -26.31
N ARG A 317 -19.60 11.68 -26.07
CA ARG A 317 -18.90 11.78 -24.77
C ARG A 317 -18.27 13.14 -24.56
N VAL A 318 -17.65 13.71 -25.60
CA VAL A 318 -17.10 15.08 -25.52
C VAL A 318 -18.22 16.09 -25.26
N ALA A 319 -19.37 15.91 -25.90
CA ALA A 319 -20.54 16.73 -25.66
C ALA A 319 -21.00 16.65 -24.20
N GLN A 320 -21.12 15.44 -23.65
CA GLN A 320 -21.56 15.23 -22.27
C GLN A 320 -20.56 15.76 -21.24
N TRP A 321 -19.26 15.47 -21.39
CA TRP A 321 -18.27 15.84 -20.37
C TRP A 321 -18.00 17.33 -20.25
N PHE A 322 -18.11 18.07 -21.36
CA PHE A 322 -17.81 19.51 -21.38
C PHE A 322 -19.04 20.39 -21.62
N GLY A 323 -20.25 19.80 -21.65
CA GLY A 323 -21.48 20.53 -21.96
C GLY A 323 -21.44 21.22 -23.32
N LEU A 324 -20.78 20.59 -24.31
CA LEU A 324 -20.68 21.14 -25.66
C LEU A 324 -21.98 20.91 -26.42
N THR A 325 -22.32 21.88 -27.28
CA THR A 325 -23.34 21.67 -28.30
C THR A 325 -22.86 20.63 -29.33
N PRO A 326 -23.77 20.00 -30.10
CA PRO A 326 -23.37 19.05 -31.14
C PRO A 326 -22.39 19.62 -32.18
N ALA A 327 -22.48 20.92 -32.49
CA ALA A 327 -21.56 21.58 -33.42
C ALA A 327 -20.17 21.83 -32.82
N GLU A 328 -20.11 22.20 -31.54
CA GLU A 328 -18.86 22.36 -30.78
C GLU A 328 -18.16 21.02 -30.57
N ALA A 329 -18.90 19.95 -30.27
CA ALA A 329 -18.35 18.60 -30.12
C ALA A 329 -17.76 18.08 -31.43
N ARG A 330 -18.46 18.23 -32.56
CA ARG A 330 -17.94 17.86 -33.89
C ARG A 330 -16.68 18.62 -34.28
N LEU A 331 -16.63 19.92 -34.02
CA LEU A 331 -15.42 20.72 -34.26
C LEU A 331 -14.27 20.26 -33.35
N SER A 332 -14.55 19.97 -32.08
CA SER A 332 -13.55 19.48 -31.13
C SER A 332 -12.94 18.14 -31.57
N VAL A 333 -13.76 17.20 -32.01
CA VAL A 333 -13.32 15.89 -32.53
C VAL A 333 -12.55 16.03 -33.83
N ALA A 334 -13.00 16.87 -34.78
CA ALA A 334 -12.27 17.13 -36.03
C ALA A 334 -10.88 17.72 -35.77
N LEU A 335 -10.79 18.70 -34.86
CA LEU A 335 -9.50 19.27 -34.46
C LEU A 335 -8.60 18.26 -33.75
N ALA A 336 -9.18 17.33 -32.98
CA ALA A 336 -8.44 16.23 -32.35
C ALA A 336 -7.94 15.18 -33.37
N ALA A 337 -8.66 15.00 -34.48
CA ALA A 337 -8.26 14.15 -35.60
C ALA A 337 -7.19 14.78 -36.50
N GLY A 338 -6.81 16.04 -36.26
CA GLY A 338 -5.76 16.74 -37.01
C GLY A 338 -6.26 17.70 -38.09
N ASP A 339 -7.58 17.86 -38.26
CA ASP A 339 -8.13 18.79 -39.25
C ASP A 339 -7.78 20.25 -38.90
N THR A 340 -7.53 21.08 -39.92
CA THR A 340 -7.43 22.52 -39.70
C THR A 340 -8.80 23.18 -39.63
N LEU A 341 -8.89 24.37 -39.04
CA LEU A 341 -10.14 25.15 -39.03
C LEU A 341 -10.66 25.46 -40.45
N ARG A 342 -9.76 25.55 -41.44
CA ARG A 342 -10.12 25.77 -42.85
C ARG A 342 -10.72 24.51 -43.46
N ASP A 343 -10.12 23.35 -43.21
CA ASP A 343 -10.60 22.07 -43.74
C ASP A 343 -11.98 21.76 -43.17
N TYR A 344 -12.17 21.96 -41.86
CA TYR A 344 -13.47 21.80 -41.23
C TYR A 344 -14.53 22.79 -41.77
N ALA A 345 -14.14 24.05 -41.99
CA ALA A 345 -15.03 25.06 -42.57
C ALA A 345 -15.50 24.66 -43.98
N ALA A 346 -14.57 24.21 -44.83
CA ALA A 346 -14.85 23.74 -46.18
C ALA A 346 -15.74 22.48 -46.17
N LEU A 347 -15.38 21.48 -45.36
CA LEU A 347 -16.12 20.22 -45.24
C LEU A 347 -17.58 20.42 -44.79
N ARG A 348 -17.81 21.36 -43.89
CA ARG A 348 -19.14 21.64 -43.31
C ARG A 348 -19.89 22.76 -44.03
N ALA A 349 -19.32 23.32 -45.10
CA ALA A 349 -19.86 24.45 -45.85
C ALA A 349 -20.26 25.65 -44.96
N VAL A 350 -19.39 26.01 -44.01
CA VAL A 350 -19.58 27.15 -43.09
C VAL A 350 -18.44 28.15 -43.21
N SER A 351 -18.67 29.41 -42.82
CA SER A 351 -17.61 30.42 -42.87
C SER A 351 -16.54 30.18 -41.81
N LEU A 352 -15.29 30.55 -42.11
CA LEU A 352 -14.19 30.47 -41.16
C LEU A 352 -14.46 31.30 -39.87
N ASN A 353 -15.19 32.40 -40.01
CA ASN A 353 -15.61 33.22 -38.86
C ASN A 353 -16.58 32.49 -37.93
N ALA A 354 -17.52 31.70 -38.48
CA ALA A 354 -18.42 30.87 -37.69
C ALA A 354 -17.65 29.76 -36.95
N VAL A 355 -16.67 29.13 -37.60
CA VAL A 355 -15.78 28.14 -36.95
C VAL A 355 -14.97 28.77 -35.82
N ARG A 356 -14.41 29.98 -36.01
CA ARG A 356 -13.71 30.73 -34.95
C ARG A 356 -14.62 31.08 -33.78
N PHE A 357 -15.90 31.39 -34.03
CA PHE A 357 -16.88 31.63 -32.99
C PHE A 357 -17.15 30.37 -32.15
N LEU A 358 -17.36 29.22 -32.80
CA LEU A 358 -17.51 27.93 -32.13
C LEU A 358 -16.27 27.60 -31.29
N LEU A 359 -15.06 27.84 -31.84
CA LEU A 359 -13.81 27.61 -31.12
C LEU A 359 -13.69 28.43 -29.83
N LYS A 360 -14.14 29.69 -29.84
CA LYS A 360 -14.19 30.54 -28.65
C LYS A 360 -15.17 29.99 -27.60
N GLY A 361 -16.32 29.46 -28.04
CA GLY A 361 -17.28 28.77 -27.18
C GLY A 361 -16.68 27.53 -26.51
N ILE A 362 -15.98 26.70 -27.30
CA ILE A 362 -15.27 25.51 -26.82
C ILE A 362 -14.23 25.89 -25.77
N PHE A 363 -13.37 26.89 -26.03
CA PHE A 363 -12.36 27.34 -25.07
C PHE A 363 -12.97 27.78 -23.74
N ARG A 364 -14.09 28.51 -23.77
CA ARG A 364 -14.79 28.92 -22.55
C ARG A 364 -15.35 27.72 -21.77
N LYS A 365 -15.89 26.71 -22.44
CA LYS A 365 -16.51 25.53 -21.81
C LYS A 365 -15.50 24.49 -21.33
N THR A 366 -14.40 24.34 -22.05
CA THR A 366 -13.34 23.36 -21.76
C THR A 366 -12.21 23.91 -20.89
N GLY A 367 -12.15 25.24 -20.71
CA GLY A 367 -11.04 25.92 -20.03
C GLY A 367 -9.74 25.97 -20.85
N ALA A 368 -9.75 25.49 -22.10
CA ALA A 368 -8.59 25.55 -22.97
C ALA A 368 -8.34 26.99 -23.46
N THR A 369 -7.07 27.38 -23.54
CA THR A 369 -6.61 28.70 -23.98
C THR A 369 -6.00 28.68 -25.39
N SER A 370 -5.81 27.49 -25.96
CA SER A 370 -5.29 27.30 -27.32
C SER A 370 -5.80 25.99 -27.93
N GLN A 371 -5.74 25.87 -29.26
CA GLN A 371 -6.10 24.64 -29.97
C GLN A 371 -5.23 23.47 -29.52
N ALA A 372 -3.93 23.68 -29.33
CA ALA A 372 -3.03 22.64 -28.83
C ALA A 372 -3.43 22.14 -27.42
N GLN A 373 -3.83 23.05 -26.53
CA GLN A 373 -4.32 22.67 -25.21
C GLN A 373 -5.64 21.90 -25.28
N LEU A 374 -6.55 22.29 -26.17
CA LEU A 374 -7.80 21.58 -26.40
C LEU A 374 -7.54 20.16 -26.94
N VAL A 375 -6.70 20.01 -27.95
CA VAL A 375 -6.36 18.69 -28.51
C VAL A 375 -5.70 17.80 -27.44
N ALA A 376 -4.77 18.35 -26.66
CA ALA A 376 -4.15 17.61 -25.55
C ALA A 376 -5.16 17.20 -24.48
N LEU A 377 -6.15 18.05 -24.18
CA LEU A 377 -7.24 17.73 -23.25
C LEU A 377 -8.10 16.57 -23.76
N LEU A 378 -8.48 16.61 -25.04
CA LEU A 378 -9.35 15.59 -25.66
C LEU A 378 -8.64 14.24 -25.82
N ALA A 379 -7.35 14.23 -26.15
CA ALA A 379 -6.54 13.01 -26.28
C ALA A 379 -6.34 12.25 -24.95
N ARG A 380 -6.78 12.82 -23.83
CA ARG A 380 -6.70 12.25 -22.48
C ARG A 380 -8.04 11.76 -21.94
N LEU A 381 -9.08 11.84 -22.75
CA LEU A 381 -10.38 11.37 -22.35
C LEU A 381 -10.44 9.83 -22.41
N PRO A 382 -11.15 9.17 -21.48
CA PRO A 382 -11.35 7.73 -21.53
C PRO A 382 -12.06 7.31 -22.84
N THR A 383 -11.35 6.66 -23.75
CA THR A 383 -11.98 6.04 -24.92
C THR A 383 -12.74 4.78 -24.49
N ALA A 384 -13.88 4.48 -25.10
CA ALA A 384 -14.54 3.20 -24.87
C ALA A 384 -13.56 2.06 -25.27
N PRO A 385 -13.56 0.90 -24.57
CA PRO A 385 -12.94 -0.28 -25.14
C PRO A 385 -13.64 -0.56 -26.47
N GLY A 386 -12.89 -0.53 -27.57
CA GLY A 386 -13.42 -0.92 -28.87
C GLY A 386 -13.83 -2.38 -28.80
N ASP A 387 -15.07 -2.69 -29.17
CA ASP A 387 -15.51 -4.05 -29.42
C ASP A 387 -14.54 -4.69 -30.43
N CYS A 388 -13.79 -5.69 -29.97
CA CYS A 388 -13.02 -6.63 -30.78
C CYS A 388 -13.38 -8.04 -30.31
#